data_AF-W5TC10-F1
#
_entry.id   AF-W5TC10-F1
#
_cell.length_a   1.000
_cell.length_b   1.000
_cell.length_c   1.000
_cell.angle_alpha   90.00
_cell.angle_beta   90.00
_cell.angle_gamma   90.00
#
_symmetry.space_group_name_H-M   'P 1'
#
loop_
_entity.id
_entity.type
_entity.pdbx_description
1 polymer ?
#
loop_
_entity_poly.entity_id
_entity_poly.type
_entity_poly.pdbx_seq_one_letter_code
_entity_poly.pdbx_strand_id
1 'polypeptide(L)'
;MSTWEMLLRLATGVGLGAVIGFERQYRARMAGLRTNALVSAGAALFVLLSAHGFSGGTADPTRVAAQIVSGIGFLGAGVIIRDGLNVRGLNTAATLWCAAAVGALSGAGMYGTAAAGTVAVVIVNIALRAAGRAVDRQPESGNEQPAHYAFTAVTDDENEAHVRALLVQALTRTDFRLLSVASANAGKSGKVEVRADLAGDQRDDRQMESAVSRLSLEPSVTSVGWRTAVPDSTGHGM
;
A
#
# COMPACT_ATOMS: atom_id res chain seq x y z
N MET A 1 23.71 -37.50 12.74
CA MET A 1 22.69 -36.57 13.28
C MET A 1 21.44 -37.36 13.58
N SER A 2 20.88 -37.23 14.78
CA SER A 2 19.64 -37.92 15.16
C SER A 2 18.43 -37.29 14.46
N THR A 3 17.42 -38.09 14.13
CA THR A 3 16.13 -37.58 13.60
C THR A 3 15.52 -36.52 14.51
N TRP A 4 15.73 -36.65 15.83
CA TRP A 4 15.29 -35.65 16.80
C TRP A 4 15.93 -34.28 16.58
N GLU A 5 17.23 -34.23 16.29
CA GLU A 5 17.95 -32.97 16.00
C GLU A 5 17.45 -32.33 14.69
N MET A 6 17.13 -33.15 13.69
CA MET A 6 16.52 -32.66 12.44
C MET A 6 15.14 -32.02 12.69
N LEU A 7 14.31 -32.68 13.51
CA LEU A 7 13.01 -32.14 13.90
C LEU A 7 13.14 -30.85 14.71
N LEU A 8 14.11 -30.74 15.61
CA LEU A 8 14.37 -29.51 16.36
C LEU A 8 14.81 -28.35 15.45
N ARG A 9 15.68 -28.62 14.46
CA ARG A 9 16.10 -27.62 13.45
C ARG A 9 14.92 -27.13 12.63
N LEU A 10 14.07 -28.04 12.18
CA LEU A 10 12.85 -27.72 11.45
C LEU A 10 11.87 -26.92 12.30
N ALA A 11 11.61 -27.36 13.53
CA ALA A 11 10.71 -26.68 14.46
C ALA A 11 11.19 -25.26 14.79
N THR A 12 12.51 -25.08 14.95
CA THR A 12 13.12 -23.76 15.14
C THR A 12 12.90 -22.87 13.92
N GLY A 13 13.14 -23.39 12.71
CA GLY A 13 12.88 -22.67 11.47
C GLY A 13 11.41 -22.26 11.32
N VAL A 14 10.48 -23.18 11.60
CA VAL A 14 9.03 -22.90 11.61
C VAL A 14 8.68 -21.81 12.61
N GLY A 15 9.18 -21.92 13.84
CA GLY A 15 8.90 -20.97 14.92
C GLY A 15 9.42 -19.57 14.57
N LEU A 16 10.68 -19.45 14.16
CA LEU A 16 11.27 -18.17 13.77
C LEU A 16 10.60 -17.55 12.53
N GLY A 17 10.25 -18.37 11.53
CA GLY A 17 9.48 -17.93 10.37
C GLY A 17 8.06 -17.47 10.76
N ALA A 18 7.42 -18.14 11.73
CA ALA A 18 6.13 -17.75 12.27
C ALA A 18 6.21 -16.41 13.03
N VAL A 19 7.29 -16.12 13.76
CA VAL A 19 7.49 -14.80 14.40
C VAL A 19 7.54 -13.67 13.36
N ILE A 20 8.28 -13.86 12.27
CA ILE A 20 8.32 -12.90 11.15
C ILE A 20 6.91 -12.73 10.56
N GLY A 21 6.23 -13.85 10.32
CA GLY A 21 4.89 -13.85 9.74
C GLY A 21 3.80 -13.29 10.67
N PHE A 22 3.97 -13.40 12.00
CA PHE A 22 3.07 -12.82 12.98
C PHE A 22 3.11 -11.29 12.93
N GLU A 23 4.31 -10.71 12.93
CA GLU A 23 4.51 -9.26 12.72
C GLU A 23 3.84 -8.81 11.42
N ARG A 24 3.95 -9.64 10.37
CA ARG A 24 3.37 -9.32 9.07
C ARG A 24 1.85 -9.38 9.05
N GLN A 25 1.26 -10.40 9.66
CA GLN A 25 -0.18 -10.62 9.72
C GLN A 25 -0.88 -9.61 10.62
N TYR A 26 -0.28 -9.28 11.78
CA TYR A 26 -0.77 -8.22 12.66
C TYR A 26 -0.88 -6.87 11.92
N ARG A 27 -0.07 -6.68 10.88
CA ARG A 27 -0.05 -5.49 10.04
C ARG A 27 -0.78 -5.65 8.71
N ALA A 28 -1.69 -6.63 8.60
CA ALA A 28 -2.55 -6.87 7.44
C ALA A 28 -1.82 -6.92 6.08
N ARG A 29 -0.65 -7.57 6.03
CA ARG A 29 0.08 -7.77 4.75
C ARG A 29 -0.24 -9.11 4.11
N MET A 30 -0.09 -9.14 2.77
CA MET A 30 -0.37 -10.29 1.89
C MET A 30 0.29 -11.61 2.32
N ALA A 31 1.55 -11.59 2.78
CA ALA A 31 2.22 -12.78 3.32
C ALA A 31 2.27 -12.74 4.85
N GLY A 32 1.30 -13.40 5.49
CA GLY A 32 1.16 -13.48 6.93
C GLY A 32 1.89 -14.66 7.58
N LEU A 33 1.37 -15.15 8.71
CA LEU A 33 2.01 -16.17 9.54
C LEU A 33 2.27 -17.48 8.80
N ARG A 34 1.23 -18.02 8.15
CA ARG A 34 1.30 -19.29 7.43
C ARG A 34 2.36 -19.27 6.32
N THR A 35 2.41 -18.20 5.53
CA THR A 35 3.33 -18.11 4.39
C THR A 35 4.79 -18.07 4.84
N ASN A 36 5.13 -17.23 5.81
CA ASN A 36 6.52 -17.11 6.28
C ASN A 36 6.99 -18.38 7.00
N ALA A 37 6.11 -19.03 7.77
CA ALA A 37 6.41 -20.31 8.41
C ALA A 37 6.70 -21.40 7.37
N LEU A 38 5.88 -21.51 6.32
CA LEU A 38 6.08 -22.51 5.25
C LEU A 38 7.35 -22.25 4.43
N VAL A 39 7.65 -20.99 4.11
CA VAL A 39 8.88 -20.63 3.38
C VAL A 39 10.12 -20.96 4.20
N SER A 40 10.13 -20.62 5.49
CA SER A 40 11.23 -20.96 6.40
C SER A 40 11.37 -22.48 6.58
N ALA A 41 10.26 -23.20 6.73
CA ALA A 41 10.25 -24.66 6.83
C ALA A 41 10.82 -25.32 5.57
N GLY A 42 10.40 -24.89 4.38
CA GLY A 42 10.91 -25.40 3.11
C GLY A 42 12.41 -25.21 2.96
N ALA A 43 12.92 -24.01 3.30
CA ALA A 43 14.35 -23.74 3.29
C ALA A 43 15.13 -24.63 4.28
N ALA A 44 14.62 -24.80 5.51
CA ALA A 44 15.22 -25.69 6.50
C ALA A 44 15.27 -27.15 5.99
N LEU A 45 14.18 -27.64 5.39
CA LEU A 45 14.11 -28.98 4.81
C LEU A 45 15.10 -29.18 3.68
N PHE A 46 15.27 -28.21 2.78
CA PHE A 46 16.26 -28.30 1.70
C PHE A 46 17.70 -28.34 2.23
N VAL A 47 18.02 -27.56 3.26
CA VAL A 47 19.35 -27.62 3.90
C VAL A 47 19.57 -28.97 4.60
N LEU A 48 18.57 -29.48 5.31
CA LEU A 48 18.65 -30.81 5.94
C LEU A 48 18.81 -31.93 4.90
N LEU A 49 18.04 -31.88 3.81
CA LEU A 49 18.14 -32.81 2.68
C LEU A 49 19.53 -32.76 2.04
N SER A 50 20.08 -31.56 1.83
CA SER A 50 21.44 -31.39 1.29
C SER A 50 22.49 -32.04 2.18
N ALA A 51 22.42 -31.76 3.49
CA ALA A 51 23.45 -32.19 4.44
C ALA A 51 23.38 -33.68 4.79
N HIS A 52 22.20 -34.32 4.70
CA HIS A 52 21.99 -35.68 5.22
C HIS A 52 21.29 -36.65 4.26
N GLY A 53 20.67 -36.15 3.19
CA GLY A 53 19.92 -36.98 2.23
C GLY A 53 20.79 -37.66 1.18
N PHE A 54 22.02 -37.20 0.99
CA PHE A 54 22.95 -37.74 -0.01
C PHE A 54 24.19 -38.34 0.68
N SER A 55 24.27 -39.67 0.71
CA SER A 55 25.46 -40.40 1.14
C SER A 55 26.51 -40.37 0.01
N GLY A 56 27.66 -39.71 0.19
CA GLY A 56 28.73 -39.75 -0.83
C GLY A 56 29.66 -38.54 -0.96
N GLY A 57 29.68 -37.59 -0.02
CA GLY A 57 30.75 -36.58 0.07
C GLY A 57 30.74 -35.46 -0.98
N THR A 58 29.78 -35.43 -1.90
CA THR A 58 29.63 -34.37 -2.94
C THR A 58 28.49 -33.39 -2.67
N ALA A 59 27.87 -33.46 -1.49
CA ALA A 59 26.89 -32.47 -1.07
C ALA A 59 27.61 -31.12 -0.88
N ASP A 60 27.29 -30.15 -1.75
CA ASP A 60 27.76 -28.77 -1.67
C ASP A 60 26.66 -27.91 -1.04
N PRO A 61 26.78 -27.53 0.24
CA PRO A 61 25.78 -26.71 0.92
C PRO A 61 25.57 -25.35 0.25
N THR A 62 26.61 -24.84 -0.42
CA THR A 62 26.59 -23.57 -1.16
C THR A 62 25.66 -23.64 -2.36
N ARG A 63 25.62 -24.79 -3.05
CA ARG A 63 24.70 -25.03 -4.17
C ARG A 63 23.25 -24.99 -3.73
N VAL A 64 22.91 -25.64 -2.61
CA VAL A 64 21.52 -25.63 -2.11
C VAL A 64 21.12 -24.26 -1.60
N ALA A 65 22.01 -23.53 -0.93
CA ALA A 65 21.75 -22.14 -0.56
C ALA A 65 21.46 -21.26 -1.80
N ALA A 66 22.24 -21.40 -2.86
CA ALA A 66 22.00 -20.69 -4.12
C ALA A 66 20.65 -21.04 -4.77
N GLN A 67 20.24 -22.32 -4.73
CA GLN A 67 18.95 -22.76 -5.26
C GLN A 67 17.77 -22.26 -4.42
N ILE A 68 17.90 -22.18 -3.09
CA ILE A 68 16.89 -21.57 -2.23
C ILE A 68 16.73 -20.09 -2.60
N VAL A 69 17.83 -19.33 -2.73
CA VAL A 69 17.78 -17.91 -3.12
C VAL A 69 17.09 -17.72 -4.48
N SER A 70 17.45 -18.54 -5.47
CA SER A 70 16.82 -18.52 -6.80
C SER A 70 15.33 -18.85 -6.73
N GLY A 71 14.96 -19.91 -6.00
CA GLY A 71 13.56 -20.34 -5.84
C GLY A 71 12.67 -19.29 -5.17
N ILE A 72 13.20 -18.57 -4.18
CA ILE A 72 12.47 -17.44 -3.58
C ILE A 72 12.35 -16.26 -4.54
N GLY A 73 13.35 -16.04 -5.42
CA GLY A 73 13.23 -15.05 -6.49
C GLY A 73 12.00 -15.28 -7.37
N PHE A 74 11.72 -16.55 -7.72
CA PHE A 74 10.52 -16.93 -8.47
C PHE A 74 9.22 -16.68 -7.69
N LEU A 75 9.15 -17.09 -6.42
CA LEU A 75 7.98 -16.81 -5.56
C LEU A 75 7.79 -15.30 -5.34
N GLY A 76 8.88 -14.56 -5.23
CA GLY A 76 8.93 -13.11 -5.10
C GLY A 76 8.29 -12.40 -6.30
N ALA A 77 8.61 -12.85 -7.52
CA ALA A 77 7.98 -12.34 -8.73
C ALA A 77 6.45 -12.55 -8.71
N GLY A 78 5.97 -13.68 -8.20
CA GLY A 78 4.54 -13.99 -8.11
C GLY A 78 3.76 -13.12 -7.10
N VAL A 79 4.44 -12.55 -6.09
CA VAL A 79 3.79 -11.65 -5.11
C VAL A 79 3.97 -10.16 -5.44
N ILE A 80 4.84 -9.82 -6.39
CA ILE A 80 5.03 -8.45 -6.88
C ILE A 80 4.04 -8.21 -8.02
N ILE A 81 3.04 -7.39 -7.75
CA ILE A 81 1.95 -7.10 -8.70
C ILE A 81 2.04 -5.64 -9.09
N ARG A 82 1.96 -5.38 -10.40
CA ARG A 82 1.85 -4.04 -10.95
C ARG A 82 0.37 -3.70 -11.10
N ASP A 83 -0.06 -2.62 -10.47
CA ASP A 83 -1.41 -2.09 -10.48
C ASP A 83 -1.35 -0.69 -11.11
N GLY A 84 -1.54 -0.63 -12.44
CA GLY A 84 -1.31 0.56 -13.26
C GLY A 84 0.15 1.05 -13.21
N LEU A 85 0.35 2.26 -12.66
CA LEU A 85 1.68 2.85 -12.46
C LEU A 85 2.32 2.43 -11.13
N ASN A 86 1.57 1.80 -10.22
CA ASN A 86 2.06 1.47 -8.89
C ASN A 86 2.53 0.00 -8.82
N VAL A 87 3.57 -0.27 -8.02
CA VAL A 87 4.09 -1.63 -7.79
C VAL A 87 3.86 -2.01 -6.33
N ARG A 88 3.06 -3.05 -6.11
CA ARG A 88 2.74 -3.58 -4.78
C ARG A 88 3.49 -4.90 -4.56
N GLY A 89 3.78 -5.22 -3.29
CA GLY A 89 4.35 -6.52 -2.91
C GLY A 89 5.88 -6.59 -2.75
N LEU A 90 6.63 -5.52 -3.08
CA LEU A 90 8.09 -5.48 -2.91
C LEU A 90 8.58 -5.86 -1.50
N ASN A 91 8.04 -5.23 -0.46
CA ASN A 91 8.42 -5.55 0.93
C ASN A 91 8.00 -6.97 1.34
N THR A 92 6.90 -7.47 0.76
CA THR A 92 6.44 -8.84 0.99
C THR A 92 7.45 -9.82 0.41
N ALA A 93 7.90 -9.62 -0.83
CA ALA A 93 8.94 -10.43 -1.46
C ALA A 93 10.25 -10.39 -0.66
N ALA A 94 10.69 -9.21 -0.23
CA ALA A 94 11.87 -9.06 0.60
C ALA A 94 11.75 -9.81 1.95
N THR A 95 10.58 -9.74 2.60
CA THR A 95 10.37 -10.45 3.87
C THR A 95 10.40 -11.97 3.68
N LEU A 96 9.80 -12.48 2.60
CA LEU A 96 9.85 -13.91 2.27
C LEU A 96 11.27 -14.39 2.00
N TRP A 97 12.09 -13.55 1.34
CA TRP A 97 13.52 -13.81 1.14
C TRP A 97 14.28 -13.93 2.46
N CYS A 98 14.04 -13.01 3.40
CA CYS A 98 14.62 -13.11 4.73
C CYS A 98 14.12 -14.33 5.52
N ALA A 99 12.83 -14.68 5.42
CA ALA A 99 12.26 -15.86 6.09
C ALA A 99 12.93 -17.16 5.59
N ALA A 100 13.18 -17.27 4.29
CA ALA A 100 13.92 -18.40 3.71
C ALA A 100 15.35 -18.48 4.23
N ALA A 101 16.05 -17.34 4.35
CA ALA A 101 17.40 -17.29 4.92
C ALA A 101 17.42 -17.77 6.38
N VAL A 102 16.47 -17.33 7.20
CA VAL A 102 16.30 -17.79 8.60
C VAL A 102 16.04 -19.29 8.67
N GLY A 103 15.19 -19.81 7.77
CA GLY A 103 14.95 -21.24 7.64
C GLY A 103 16.20 -22.03 7.28
N ALA A 104 16.98 -21.55 6.32
CA ALA A 104 18.24 -22.16 5.93
C ALA A 104 19.26 -22.18 7.07
N LEU A 105 19.41 -21.08 7.82
CA LEU A 105 20.27 -21.00 9.01
C LEU A 105 19.82 -22.00 10.09
N SER A 106 18.50 -22.12 10.30
CA SER A 106 17.93 -23.09 11.25
C SER A 106 18.21 -24.53 10.82
N GLY A 107 18.04 -24.85 9.52
CA GLY A 107 18.39 -26.16 8.95
C GLY A 107 19.89 -26.49 9.06
N ALA A 108 20.76 -25.48 8.96
CA ALA A 108 22.20 -25.61 9.18
C ALA A 108 22.55 -25.81 10.68
N GLY A 109 21.61 -25.59 11.59
CA GLY A 109 21.81 -25.68 13.04
C GLY A 109 22.37 -24.40 13.68
N MET A 110 22.40 -23.29 12.93
CA MET A 110 22.91 -22.00 13.42
C MET A 110 21.82 -21.21 14.14
N TYR A 111 21.35 -21.71 15.29
CA TYR A 111 20.19 -21.15 15.99
C TYR A 111 20.37 -19.69 16.42
N GLY A 112 21.56 -19.33 16.93
CA GLY A 112 21.86 -17.97 17.37
C GLY A 112 21.82 -16.95 16.23
N THR A 113 22.38 -17.30 15.06
CA THR A 113 22.33 -16.42 13.88
C THR A 113 20.94 -16.38 13.27
N ALA A 114 20.21 -17.49 13.27
CA ALA A 114 18.81 -17.53 12.84
C ALA A 114 17.95 -16.60 13.70
N ALA A 115 18.08 -16.68 15.03
CA ALA A 115 17.35 -15.82 15.97
C ALA A 115 17.74 -14.33 15.81
N ALA A 116 19.04 -14.02 15.71
CA ALA A 116 19.50 -12.66 15.47
C ALA A 116 18.98 -12.11 14.12
N GLY A 117 18.97 -12.94 13.08
CA GLY A 117 18.39 -12.62 11.78
C GLY A 117 16.89 -12.31 11.87
N THR A 118 16.12 -13.15 12.58
CA THR A 118 14.69 -12.91 12.83
C THR A 118 14.46 -11.58 13.55
N VAL A 119 15.23 -11.30 14.60
CA VAL A 119 15.14 -10.03 15.34
C VAL A 119 15.46 -8.85 14.42
N ALA A 120 16.53 -8.94 13.63
CA ALA A 120 16.90 -7.89 12.68
C ALA A 120 15.79 -7.64 11.65
N VAL A 121 15.19 -8.68 11.07
CA VAL A 121 14.07 -8.55 10.10
C VAL A 121 12.88 -7.85 10.74
N VAL A 122 12.50 -8.26 11.95
CA VAL A 122 11.38 -7.63 12.68
C VAL A 122 11.69 -6.18 13.01
N ILE A 123 12.89 -5.86 13.50
CA ILE A 123 13.31 -4.48 13.79
C ILE A 123 13.28 -3.64 12.52
N VAL A 124 13.85 -4.11 11.41
CA VAL A 124 13.87 -3.38 10.14
C VAL A 124 12.45 -3.12 9.65
N ASN A 125 11.55 -4.10 9.71
CA ASN A 125 10.14 -3.94 9.34
C ASN A 125 9.40 -2.90 10.21
N ILE A 126 9.79 -2.75 11.48
CA ILE A 126 9.21 -1.80 12.43
C ILE A 126 9.84 -0.40 12.27
N ALA A 127 11.17 -0.33 12.31
CA ALA A 127 11.97 0.88 12.34
C ALA A 127 11.91 1.64 11.03
N LEU A 128 11.95 0.98 9.86
CA LEU A 128 11.81 1.66 8.58
C LEU A 128 10.44 2.31 8.39
N ARG A 129 9.39 1.83 9.06
CA ARG A 129 8.10 2.54 9.11
C ARG A 129 8.09 3.70 10.09
N ALA A 130 8.83 3.63 11.19
CA ALA A 130 8.98 4.78 12.08
C ALA A 130 9.81 5.88 11.42
N ALA A 131 10.89 5.51 10.73
CA ALA A 131 11.70 6.38 9.91
C ALA A 131 10.90 6.91 8.71
N GLY A 132 10.16 6.06 8.01
CA GLY A 132 9.23 6.48 6.95
C GLY A 132 8.22 7.50 7.43
N ARG A 133 7.58 7.29 8.59
CA ARG A 133 6.67 8.30 9.20
C ARG A 133 7.38 9.56 9.70
N ALA A 134 8.66 9.49 10.03
CA ALA A 134 9.46 10.64 10.44
C ALA A 134 9.99 11.45 9.24
N VAL A 135 10.18 10.79 8.10
CA VAL A 135 10.55 11.40 6.81
C VAL A 135 9.30 11.92 6.08
N ASP A 136 8.19 11.18 6.10
CA ASP A 136 6.84 11.60 5.64
C ASP A 136 6.23 12.70 6.51
N ARG A 137 6.89 13.12 7.60
CA ARG A 137 6.56 14.38 8.29
C ARG A 137 6.90 15.62 7.47
N GLN A 138 7.47 15.45 6.28
CA GLN A 138 7.47 16.47 5.24
C GLN A 138 6.14 16.34 4.46
N PRO A 139 5.16 17.22 4.70
CA PRO A 139 3.83 17.07 4.10
C PRO A 139 3.93 17.35 2.61
N GLU A 140 3.58 16.37 1.78
CA GLU A 140 2.82 16.49 0.51
C GLU A 140 3.05 15.28 -0.39
N SER A 141 2.10 14.31 -0.36
CA SER A 141 1.50 13.69 -1.55
C SER A 141 0.72 12.41 -1.19
N GLY A 142 -0.60 12.44 -1.44
CA GLY A 142 -1.38 11.23 -1.75
C GLY A 142 -1.83 10.32 -0.60
N ASN A 143 -2.56 10.84 0.41
CA ASN A 143 -3.23 9.96 1.37
C ASN A 143 -4.46 9.29 0.71
N GLU A 144 -4.53 7.95 0.79
CA GLU A 144 -5.67 7.08 0.44
C GLU A 144 -6.86 7.28 1.41
N GLN A 145 -7.24 8.53 1.69
CA GLN A 145 -8.46 8.86 2.42
C GLN A 145 -9.54 9.29 1.42
N PRO A 146 -10.79 8.80 1.55
CA PRO A 146 -11.88 9.30 0.73
C PRO A 146 -11.98 10.82 0.94
N ALA A 147 -11.82 11.55 -0.16
CA ALA A 147 -11.76 13.00 -0.14
C ALA A 147 -13.10 13.55 -0.60
N HIS A 148 -13.69 14.39 0.25
CA HIS A 148 -14.83 15.20 -0.13
C HIS A 148 -14.33 16.55 -0.66
N TYR A 149 -14.84 16.95 -1.81
CA TYR A 149 -14.49 18.21 -2.46
C TYR A 149 -15.73 19.08 -2.60
N ALA A 150 -15.53 20.38 -2.39
CA ALA A 150 -16.49 21.41 -2.69
C ALA A 150 -15.96 22.23 -3.87
N PHE A 151 -16.62 22.14 -5.02
CA PHE A 151 -16.28 22.90 -6.22
C PHE A 151 -17.27 24.04 -6.39
N THR A 152 -16.79 25.26 -6.57
CA THR A 152 -17.61 26.48 -6.62
C THR A 152 -17.27 27.31 -7.86
N ALA A 153 -18.27 27.75 -8.61
CA ALA A 153 -18.16 28.71 -9.69
C ALA A 153 -19.17 29.84 -9.49
N VAL A 154 -18.75 31.09 -9.66
CA VAL A 154 -19.61 32.27 -9.57
C VAL A 154 -19.82 32.83 -10.96
N THR A 155 -21.06 33.17 -11.28
CA THR A 155 -21.47 33.72 -12.57
C THR A 155 -22.54 34.79 -12.37
N ASP A 156 -22.94 35.46 -13.45
CA ASP A 156 -24.11 36.35 -13.45
C ASP A 156 -25.41 35.55 -13.56
N ASP A 157 -26.52 36.09 -13.05
CA ASP A 157 -27.83 35.43 -13.03
C ASP A 157 -28.26 34.91 -14.42
N GLU A 158 -27.98 35.67 -15.48
CA GLU A 158 -28.31 35.31 -16.87
C GLU A 158 -27.58 34.07 -17.38
N ASN A 159 -26.41 33.78 -16.80
CA ASN A 159 -25.51 32.71 -17.22
C ASN A 159 -25.55 31.48 -16.32
N GLU A 160 -26.35 31.49 -15.24
CA GLU A 160 -26.44 30.42 -14.25
C GLU A 160 -26.62 29.04 -14.88
N ALA A 161 -27.65 28.88 -15.73
CA ALA A 161 -27.95 27.59 -16.34
C ALA A 161 -26.82 27.08 -17.24
N HIS A 162 -26.13 27.98 -17.94
CA HIS A 162 -25.00 27.66 -18.81
C HIS A 162 -23.79 27.21 -17.99
N VAL A 163 -23.42 27.97 -16.96
CA VAL A 163 -22.28 27.65 -16.08
C VAL A 163 -22.55 26.38 -15.28
N ARG A 164 -23.78 26.13 -14.84
CA ARG A 164 -24.17 24.86 -14.20
C ARG A 164 -23.92 23.67 -15.12
N ALA A 165 -24.30 23.77 -16.40
CA ALA A 165 -24.06 22.70 -17.37
C ALA A 165 -22.55 22.47 -17.60
N LEU A 166 -21.77 23.54 -17.76
CA LEU A 166 -20.32 23.47 -17.93
C LEU A 166 -19.61 22.86 -16.71
N LEU A 167 -20.04 23.24 -15.51
CA LEU A 167 -19.54 22.68 -14.25
C LEU A 167 -19.79 21.17 -14.19
N VAL A 168 -21.02 20.73 -14.46
CA VAL A 168 -21.35 19.29 -14.48
C VAL A 168 -20.52 18.57 -15.54
N GLN A 169 -20.37 19.15 -16.73
CA GLN A 169 -19.59 18.56 -17.82
C GLN A 169 -18.10 18.44 -17.47
N ALA A 170 -17.52 19.45 -16.81
CA ALA A 170 -16.12 19.44 -16.40
C ALA A 170 -15.86 18.39 -15.31
N LEU A 171 -16.77 18.26 -14.36
CA LEU A 171 -16.67 17.31 -13.25
C LEU A 171 -16.99 15.87 -13.66
N THR A 172 -17.86 15.65 -14.64
CA THR A 172 -18.13 14.31 -15.20
C THR A 172 -16.90 13.68 -15.89
N ARG A 173 -15.90 14.50 -16.23
CA ARG A 173 -14.62 14.02 -16.78
C ARG A 173 -13.59 13.62 -15.72
N THR A 174 -13.94 13.73 -14.45
CA THR A 174 -13.09 13.32 -13.32
C THR A 174 -13.54 11.95 -12.81
N ASP A 175 -12.68 11.27 -12.08
CA ASP A 175 -13.03 10.00 -11.42
C ASP A 175 -13.88 10.19 -10.14
N PHE A 176 -14.29 11.43 -9.85
CA PHE A 176 -15.08 11.76 -8.68
C PHE A 176 -16.58 11.51 -8.89
N ARG A 177 -17.23 11.02 -7.84
CA ARG A 177 -18.70 10.90 -7.79
C ARG A 177 -19.31 12.24 -7.42
N LEU A 178 -20.14 12.77 -8.31
CA LEU A 178 -20.93 13.97 -8.06
C LEU A 178 -22.07 13.63 -7.07
N LEU A 179 -22.06 14.25 -5.90
CA LEU A 179 -23.07 14.02 -4.86
C LEU A 179 -24.26 14.98 -5.01
N SER A 180 -23.96 16.26 -5.22
CA SER A 180 -24.94 17.33 -5.28
C SER A 180 -24.49 18.41 -6.26
N VAL A 181 -25.45 19.12 -6.83
CA VAL A 181 -25.24 20.39 -7.52
C VAL A 181 -26.34 21.34 -7.08
N ALA A 182 -25.95 22.52 -6.61
CA ALA A 182 -26.87 23.55 -6.17
C ALA A 182 -26.42 24.91 -6.72
N SER A 183 -27.38 25.82 -6.84
CA SER A 183 -27.12 27.23 -7.14
C SER A 183 -27.79 28.10 -6.08
N ALA A 184 -27.10 29.16 -5.68
CA ALA A 184 -27.58 30.11 -4.69
C ALA A 184 -27.08 31.51 -5.05
N ASN A 185 -27.87 32.54 -4.75
CA ASN A 185 -27.45 33.93 -4.95
C ASN A 185 -26.20 34.19 -4.10
N ALA A 186 -25.10 34.58 -4.74
CA ALA A 186 -23.94 35.08 -4.04
C ALA A 186 -24.33 36.43 -3.40
N GLY A 187 -23.85 36.76 -2.20
CA GLY A 187 -24.28 37.96 -1.43
C GLY A 187 -24.10 39.33 -2.10
N LYS A 188 -23.71 39.40 -3.38
CA LYS A 188 -23.67 40.57 -4.25
C LYS A 188 -24.82 40.51 -5.26
N SER A 189 -25.53 41.62 -5.46
CA SER A 189 -26.63 41.70 -6.44
C SER A 189 -26.21 41.21 -7.83
N GLY A 190 -27.00 40.32 -8.43
CA GLY A 190 -26.84 39.84 -9.81
C GLY A 190 -25.80 38.75 -10.02
N LYS A 191 -25.29 38.12 -8.94
CA LYS A 191 -24.33 37.02 -9.03
C LYS A 191 -24.91 35.75 -8.42
N VAL A 192 -24.71 34.62 -9.10
CA VAL A 192 -25.07 33.28 -8.62
C VAL A 192 -23.80 32.46 -8.37
N GLU A 193 -23.74 31.84 -7.21
CA GLU A 193 -22.77 30.78 -6.90
C GLU A 193 -23.39 29.42 -7.26
N VAL A 194 -22.73 28.70 -8.17
CA VAL A 194 -23.01 27.31 -8.50
C VAL A 194 -21.99 26.44 -7.76
N ARG A 195 -22.47 25.53 -6.92
CA ARG A 195 -21.65 24.64 -6.11
C ARG A 195 -21.95 23.18 -6.44
N ALA A 196 -20.90 22.37 -6.48
CA ALA A 196 -21.01 20.91 -6.51
C ALA A 196 -20.19 20.27 -5.38
N ASP A 197 -20.79 19.31 -4.70
CA ASP A 197 -20.08 18.47 -3.75
C ASP A 197 -19.72 17.14 -4.44
N LEU A 198 -18.47 16.72 -4.27
CA LEU A 198 -17.93 15.50 -4.86
C LEU A 198 -17.32 14.60 -3.81
N ALA A 199 -17.34 13.30 -4.06
CA ALA A 199 -16.61 12.29 -3.30
C ALA A 199 -15.68 11.49 -4.19
N GLY A 200 -14.42 11.39 -3.79
CA GLY A 200 -13.43 10.50 -4.39
C GLY A 200 -13.06 9.37 -3.45
N ASP A 201 -12.80 8.19 -4.01
CA ASP A 201 -12.22 7.07 -3.27
C ASP A 201 -10.77 7.39 -2.84
N GLN A 202 -10.11 8.32 -3.54
CA GLN A 202 -8.78 8.86 -3.23
C GLN A 202 -8.74 10.37 -3.45
N ARG A 203 -7.82 11.05 -2.75
CA ARG A 203 -7.52 12.48 -2.95
C ARG A 203 -6.72 12.67 -4.24
N ASP A 204 -7.26 13.43 -5.19
CA ASP A 204 -6.58 13.81 -6.44
C ASP A 204 -6.87 15.28 -6.81
N ASP A 205 -6.09 16.18 -6.20
CA ASP A 205 -6.24 17.62 -6.37
C ASP A 205 -5.95 18.07 -7.82
N ARG A 206 -5.18 17.30 -8.61
CA ARG A 206 -4.84 17.66 -10.00
C ARG A 206 -6.06 17.65 -10.91
N GLN A 207 -6.99 16.73 -10.69
CA GLN A 207 -8.24 16.68 -11.44
C GLN A 207 -9.13 17.89 -11.16
N MET A 208 -9.15 18.37 -9.91
CA MET A 208 -9.84 19.60 -9.51
C MET A 208 -9.20 20.83 -10.15
N GLU A 209 -7.87 20.95 -10.12
CA GLU A 209 -7.14 22.04 -10.79
C GLU A 209 -7.38 22.07 -12.31
N SER A 210 -7.46 20.89 -12.94
CA SER A 210 -7.79 20.78 -14.37
C SER A 210 -9.23 21.23 -14.67
N ALA A 211 -10.18 20.96 -13.76
CA ALA A 211 -11.56 21.42 -13.90
C ALA A 211 -11.66 22.95 -13.70
N VAL A 212 -10.96 23.51 -12.71
CA VAL A 212 -10.85 24.97 -12.51
C VAL A 212 -10.26 25.65 -13.73
N SER A 213 -9.17 25.13 -14.27
CA SER A 213 -8.49 25.73 -15.42
C SER A 213 -9.40 25.82 -16.65
N ARG A 214 -10.28 24.83 -16.84
CA ARG A 214 -11.25 24.82 -17.95
C ARG A 214 -12.37 25.83 -17.74
N LEU A 215 -13.01 25.84 -16.56
CA LEU A 215 -14.07 26.80 -16.27
C LEU A 215 -13.56 28.24 -16.21
N SER A 216 -12.29 28.46 -15.84
CA SER A 216 -11.69 29.81 -15.80
C SER A 216 -11.55 30.44 -17.18
N LEU A 217 -11.61 29.64 -18.26
CA LEU A 217 -11.53 30.13 -19.64
C LEU A 217 -12.89 30.56 -20.19
N GLU A 218 -13.98 30.28 -19.47
CA GLU A 218 -15.34 30.59 -19.91
C GLU A 218 -15.68 32.05 -19.56
N PRO A 219 -16.03 32.91 -20.54
CA PRO A 219 -16.29 34.33 -20.29
C PRO A 219 -17.42 34.59 -19.28
N SER A 220 -18.37 33.66 -19.19
CA SER A 220 -19.49 33.72 -18.25
C SER A 220 -19.09 33.42 -16.79
N VAL A 221 -17.87 32.96 -16.52
CA VAL A 221 -17.41 32.62 -15.16
C VAL A 221 -16.66 33.81 -14.56
N THR A 222 -17.17 34.33 -13.43
CA THR A 222 -16.56 35.45 -12.69
C THR A 222 -15.45 34.99 -11.75
N SER A 223 -15.65 33.85 -11.08
CA SER A 223 -14.63 33.21 -10.25
C SER A 223 -14.90 31.73 -10.13
N VAL A 224 -13.85 30.92 -10.01
CA VAL A 224 -13.98 29.47 -9.82
C VAL A 224 -12.91 28.98 -8.86
N GLY A 225 -13.21 27.95 -8.10
CA GLY A 225 -12.27 27.35 -7.17
C GLY A 225 -12.83 26.10 -6.53
N TRP A 226 -11.99 25.42 -5.76
CA TRP A 226 -12.38 24.24 -5.01
C TRP A 226 -11.76 24.28 -3.62
N ARG A 227 -12.36 23.54 -2.68
CA ARG A 227 -11.81 23.30 -1.34
C ARG A 227 -12.04 21.85 -0.94
N THR A 228 -11.20 21.32 -0.06
CA THR A 228 -11.51 20.07 0.62
C THR A 228 -12.62 20.32 1.63
N ALA A 229 -13.66 19.50 1.59
CA ALA A 229 -14.73 19.51 2.57
C ALA A 229 -14.44 18.44 3.63
N VAL A 230 -14.54 18.80 4.90
CA VAL A 230 -14.70 17.81 5.96
C VAL A 230 -16.17 17.38 5.89
N PRO A 231 -16.52 16.08 5.93
CA PRO A 231 -17.92 15.69 5.96
C PRO A 231 -18.59 16.37 7.16
N ASP A 232 -19.53 17.28 6.90
CA ASP A 232 -20.28 17.96 7.95
C ASP A 232 -21.03 16.89 8.77
N SER A 233 -20.56 16.64 9.99
CA SER A 233 -21.41 16.08 11.02
C SER A 233 -22.42 17.16 11.37
N THR A 234 -23.69 16.90 11.07
CA THR A 234 -24.91 17.66 11.46
C THR A 234 -25.43 18.69 10.46
N GLY A 235 -26.66 18.41 10.01
CA GLY A 235 -27.53 19.29 9.24
C GLY A 235 -28.93 18.68 9.11
N HIS A 236 -29.43 18.03 10.17
CA HIS A 236 -30.87 17.76 10.30
C HIS A 236 -31.51 19.11 10.65
N GLY A 237 -32.25 19.66 9.70
CA GLY A 237 -33.22 20.70 10.01
C GLY A 237 -34.28 20.11 10.94
N MET A 238 -34.49 20.78 12.06
CA MET A 238 -35.79 21.18 12.61
C MET A 238 -35.55 22.14 13.77
#